data_AF-A0A842MBU7-F1
#
_entry.id   AF-A0A842MBU7-F1
#
_cell.length_a   1.000
_cell.length_b   1.000
_cell.length_c   1.000
_cell.angle_alpha   90.00
_cell.angle_beta   90.00
_cell.angle_gamma   90.00
#
_symmetry.space_group_name_H-M   'P 1'
#
loop_
_entity.id
_entity.type
_entity.pdbx_description
1 polymer ?
#
loop_
_entity_poly.entity_id
_entity_poly.type
_entity_poly.pdbx_seq_one_letter_code
_entity_poly.pdbx_strand_id
1 'polypeptide(L)'
;MGSIKRGSGDALSEITGQIIEKLDEIGTVVDYDELERWADGAGIGKYTLRMVLNDLVEQGVVVAPDGFCGDGCDFEPPKPKKVALRTVDPKDVERIKVYLAEYWSVGLIRLFDDMTRAGVKNVNDALKEVIRLGHAELSRIGVVNAFPLRSPERQASGRADEKTEKHQ
;
A
#
# COMPACT_ATOMS: atom_id res chain seq x y z
N MET A 1 33.31 -5.22 37.69
CA MET A 1 32.00 -5.86 37.92
C MET A 1 31.01 -4.72 38.18
N GLY A 2 29.98 -4.45 37.42
CA GLY A 2 29.25 -5.19 36.41
C GLY A 2 27.83 -4.64 36.49
N SER A 3 27.25 -4.19 35.37
CA SER A 3 25.81 -4.12 35.07
C SER A 3 25.60 -3.13 33.93
N ILE A 4 25.69 -3.62 32.68
CA ILE A 4 25.07 -2.94 31.55
C ILE A 4 23.62 -3.41 31.55
N LYS A 5 22.69 -2.53 31.92
CA LYS A 5 21.25 -2.73 31.65
C LYS A 5 21.05 -2.68 30.13
N ARG A 6 21.27 -3.80 29.43
CA ARG A 6 20.71 -4.04 28.08
C ARG A 6 19.24 -4.39 28.28
N GLY A 7 18.43 -3.36 28.47
CA GLY A 7 17.03 -3.50 28.86
C GLY A 7 16.14 -3.51 27.62
N SER A 8 15.47 -4.65 27.38
CA SER A 8 14.23 -4.90 26.60
C SER A 8 14.01 -4.27 25.21
N GLY A 9 14.43 -3.02 24.95
CA GLY A 9 14.29 -2.33 23.66
C GLY A 9 15.15 -2.94 22.55
N ASP A 10 16.34 -3.44 22.89
CA ASP A 10 17.24 -4.08 21.91
C ASP A 10 16.68 -5.43 21.41
N ALA A 11 16.03 -6.20 22.28
CA ALA A 11 15.47 -7.50 21.89
C ALA A 11 14.24 -7.35 20.97
N LEU A 12 13.41 -6.34 21.22
CA LEU A 12 12.26 -6.06 20.33
C LEU A 12 12.72 -5.47 18.99
N SER A 13 13.77 -4.63 18.97
CA SER A 13 14.31 -4.10 17.72
C SER A 13 14.94 -5.20 16.84
N GLU A 14 15.59 -6.20 17.45
CA GLU A 14 16.07 -7.40 16.75
C GLU A 14 14.93 -8.21 16.12
N ILE A 15 13.82 -8.41 16.84
CA ILE A 15 12.64 -9.12 16.32
C ILE A 15 11.99 -8.32 15.20
N THR A 16 11.86 -7.00 15.35
CA THR A 16 11.36 -6.10 14.30
C THR A 16 12.20 -6.19 13.04
N GLY A 17 13.53 -6.18 13.17
CA GLY A 17 14.46 -6.36 12.05
C GLY A 17 14.23 -7.69 11.32
N GLN A 18 14.14 -8.79 12.06
CA GLN A 18 13.87 -10.12 11.48
C GLN A 18 12.54 -10.18 10.72
N ILE A 19 11.48 -9.57 11.27
CA ILE A 19 10.17 -9.54 10.60
C ILE A 19 10.23 -8.72 9.31
N ILE A 20 10.89 -7.56 9.33
CA ILE A 20 11.05 -6.71 8.12
C ILE A 20 11.87 -7.44 7.06
N GLU A 21 13.02 -8.00 7.43
CA GLU A 21 13.87 -8.78 6.53
C GLU A 21 13.07 -9.94 5.92
N LYS A 22 12.28 -10.63 6.74
CA LYS A 22 11.45 -11.72 6.24
C LYS A 22 10.40 -11.28 5.23
N LEU A 23 9.72 -10.16 5.50
CA LEU A 23 8.72 -9.61 4.58
C LEU A 23 9.36 -9.10 3.28
N ASP A 24 10.57 -8.56 3.35
CA ASP A 24 11.35 -8.14 2.19
C ASP A 24 11.79 -9.34 1.34
N GLU A 25 12.28 -10.43 1.96
CA GLU A 25 12.61 -11.68 1.28
C GLU A 25 11.42 -12.28 0.51
N ILE A 26 10.22 -12.22 1.09
CA ILE A 26 8.99 -12.72 0.46
C ILE A 26 8.58 -11.81 -0.70
N GLY A 27 8.77 -10.49 -0.57
CA GLY A 27 8.51 -9.50 -1.61
C GLY A 27 7.05 -9.36 -2.06
N THR A 28 6.12 -10.02 -1.36
CA THR A 28 4.70 -10.10 -1.71
C THR A 28 3.83 -10.08 -0.45
N VAL A 29 2.50 -10.04 -0.63
CA VAL A 29 1.55 -10.14 0.47
C VAL A 29 1.57 -11.56 1.05
N VAL A 30 1.73 -11.67 2.36
CA VAL A 30 1.76 -12.95 3.08
C VAL A 30 0.55 -13.09 4.01
N ASP A 31 -0.02 -14.29 4.08
CA ASP A 31 -1.04 -14.62 5.06
C ASP A 31 -0.44 -14.68 6.46
N TYR A 32 -1.14 -14.11 7.45
CA TYR A 32 -0.62 -14.06 8.83
C TYR A 32 -0.31 -15.46 9.37
N ASP A 33 -1.12 -16.47 9.04
CA ASP A 33 -0.89 -17.84 9.50
C ASP A 33 0.40 -18.44 8.91
N GLU A 34 0.81 -18.01 7.73
CA GLU A 34 2.10 -18.38 7.15
C GLU A 34 3.26 -17.71 7.87
N LEU A 35 3.13 -16.41 8.13
CA LEU A 35 4.13 -15.65 8.89
C LEU A 35 4.26 -16.17 10.34
N GLU A 36 3.14 -16.56 10.96
CA GLU A 36 3.13 -17.14 12.30
C GLU A 36 3.88 -18.47 12.35
N ARG A 37 3.74 -19.33 11.33
CA ARG A 37 4.50 -20.59 11.23
C ARG A 37 6.00 -20.34 11.12
N TRP A 38 6.40 -19.35 10.34
CA TRP A 38 7.81 -18.94 10.27
C TRP A 38 8.29 -18.39 11.62
N ALA A 39 7.52 -17.51 12.25
CA ALA A 39 7.85 -16.88 13.52
C ALA A 39 8.05 -17.91 14.63
N ASP A 40 7.21 -18.94 14.70
CA ASP A 40 7.36 -20.05 15.66
C ASP A 40 8.69 -20.79 15.46
N GLY A 41 9.07 -21.07 14.20
CA GLY A 41 10.37 -21.64 13.86
C GLY A 41 11.57 -20.74 14.19
N ALA A 42 11.37 -19.42 14.19
CA ALA A 42 12.36 -18.42 14.59
C ALA A 42 12.37 -18.14 16.11
N GLY A 43 11.52 -18.81 16.90
CA GLY A 43 11.41 -18.59 18.35
C GLY A 43 10.67 -17.28 18.73
N ILE A 44 9.93 -16.68 17.81
CA ILE A 44 9.12 -15.48 18.03
C ILE A 44 7.71 -15.89 18.46
N GLY A 45 7.35 -15.55 19.69
CA GLY A 45 6.01 -15.86 20.22
C GLY A 45 4.89 -15.13 19.47
N LYS A 46 3.74 -15.79 19.32
CA LYS A 46 2.55 -15.26 18.60
C LYS A 46 2.10 -13.87 19.09
N TYR A 47 2.14 -13.64 20.39
CA TYR A 47 1.82 -12.34 20.97
C TYR A 47 2.79 -11.25 20.50
N THR A 48 4.09 -11.52 20.57
CA THR A 48 5.15 -10.61 20.13
C THR A 48 5.04 -10.32 18.63
N LEU A 49 4.78 -11.34 17.81
CA LEU A 49 4.55 -11.15 16.38
C LEU A 49 3.39 -10.18 16.14
N ARG A 50 2.23 -10.38 16.77
CA ARG A 50 1.09 -9.46 16.63
C ARG A 50 1.42 -8.06 17.12
N MET A 51 2.08 -7.94 18.27
CA MET A 51 2.47 -6.64 18.83
C MET A 51 3.36 -5.87 17.85
N VAL A 52 4.42 -6.49 17.33
CA VAL A 52 5.34 -5.86 16.39
C VAL A 52 4.66 -5.54 15.07
N LEU A 53 3.83 -6.44 14.53
CA LEU A 53 3.10 -6.17 13.28
C LEU A 53 2.11 -5.01 13.42
N ASN A 54 1.42 -4.89 14.56
CA ASN A 54 0.52 -3.75 14.79
C ASN A 54 1.31 -2.43 14.87
N ASP A 55 2.43 -2.42 15.61
CA ASP A 55 3.31 -1.26 15.70
C ASP A 55 3.88 -0.86 14.32
N LEU A 56 4.33 -1.84 13.52
CA LEU A 56 4.80 -1.59 12.14
C LEU A 56 3.69 -1.10 11.20
N VAL A 57 2.44 -1.53 11.41
CA VAL A 57 1.28 -1.04 10.65
C VAL A 57 0.94 0.39 11.06
N GLU A 58 0.95 0.70 12.36
CA GLU A 58 0.74 2.07 12.88
C GLU A 58 1.83 3.03 12.39
N GLN A 59 3.09 2.58 12.35
CA GLN A 59 4.21 3.33 11.78
C GLN A 59 4.15 3.42 10.24
N GLY A 60 3.29 2.63 9.60
CA GLY A 60 3.16 2.59 8.16
C GLY A 60 4.37 1.98 7.45
N VAL A 61 5.14 1.13 8.12
CA VAL A 61 6.22 0.32 7.51
C VAL A 61 5.65 -0.96 6.91
N VAL A 62 4.60 -1.51 7.52
CA VAL A 62 3.85 -2.68 7.04
C VAL A 62 2.42 -2.24 6.71
N VAL A 63 1.78 -2.92 5.77
CA VAL A 63 0.36 -2.75 5.45
C VAL A 63 -0.40 -4.06 5.70
N ALA A 64 -1.64 -3.93 6.16
CA ALA A 64 -2.58 -5.04 6.32
C ALA A 64 -3.70 -4.92 5.26
N PRO A 65 -3.48 -5.38 4.01
CA PRO A 65 -4.39 -5.09 2.88
C PRO A 65 -5.80 -5.65 3.07
N ASP A 66 -5.93 -6.80 3.73
CA ASP A 66 -7.22 -7.45 4.00
C ASP A 66 -7.78 -7.06 5.38
N GLY A 67 -7.15 -6.08 6.02
CA GLY A 67 -7.46 -5.62 7.37
C GLY A 67 -7.13 -6.64 8.46
N PHE A 68 -7.79 -6.47 9.60
CA PHE A 68 -7.63 -7.30 10.79
C PHE A 68 -8.78 -8.31 10.90
N CYS A 69 -8.58 -9.39 11.66
CA CYS A 69 -9.66 -10.32 11.98
C CYS A 69 -10.81 -9.54 12.64
N GLY A 70 -12.04 -9.77 12.17
CA GLY A 70 -13.24 -9.05 12.62
C GLY A 70 -13.90 -9.69 13.84
N ASP A 71 -15.18 -9.37 14.04
CA ASP A 71 -15.99 -9.82 15.18
C ASP A 71 -15.91 -11.35 15.39
N GLY A 72 -15.50 -11.77 16.60
CA GLY A 72 -15.30 -13.17 16.99
C GLY A 72 -13.82 -13.59 17.15
N CYS A 73 -12.88 -12.72 16.80
CA CYS A 73 -11.45 -12.86 17.10
C CYS A 73 -11.08 -11.96 18.30
N ASP A 74 -11.31 -12.42 19.53
CA ASP A 74 -10.96 -11.67 20.75
C ASP A 74 -9.44 -11.71 21.03
N PHE A 75 -8.64 -11.17 20.11
CA PHE A 75 -7.19 -11.07 20.25
C PHE A 75 -6.78 -9.63 20.50
N GLU A 76 -6.04 -9.41 21.59
CA GLU A 76 -5.36 -8.15 21.87
C GLU A 76 -3.85 -8.42 21.92
N PRO A 77 -3.02 -7.77 21.07
CA PRO A 77 -3.38 -6.87 19.97
C PRO A 77 -4.06 -7.60 18.78
N PRO A 78 -4.79 -6.89 17.91
CA PRO A 78 -5.59 -7.50 16.87
C PRO A 78 -4.73 -8.24 15.85
N LYS A 79 -5.22 -9.38 15.35
CA LYS A 79 -4.51 -10.21 14.39
C LYS A 79 -4.75 -9.69 12.96
N PRO A 80 -3.72 -9.26 12.21
CA PRO A 80 -3.90 -8.94 10.80
C PRO A 80 -4.23 -10.22 10.01
N LYS A 81 -5.02 -10.11 8.95
CA LYS A 81 -5.32 -11.27 8.08
C LYS A 81 -4.15 -11.57 7.15
N LYS A 82 -3.66 -10.52 6.51
CA LYS A 82 -2.49 -10.53 5.63
C LYS A 82 -1.61 -9.33 5.93
N VAL A 83 -0.33 -9.46 5.66
CA VAL A 83 0.66 -8.39 5.84
C VAL A 83 1.60 -8.31 4.65
N ALA A 84 2.09 -7.12 4.36
CA ALA A 84 3.13 -6.89 3.37
C ALA A 84 4.01 -5.72 3.81
N LEU A 85 5.28 -5.73 3.44
CA LEU A 85 6.12 -4.55 3.60
C LEU A 85 5.55 -3.41 2.73
N ARG A 86 5.50 -2.20 3.28
CA ARG A 86 5.14 -1.02 2.51
C ARG A 86 6.32 -0.64 1.62
N THR A 87 6.24 -1.00 0.34
CA THR A 87 7.28 -0.71 -0.66
C THR A 87 7.22 0.71 -1.23
N VAL A 88 6.21 1.50 -0.82
CA VAL A 88 5.88 2.80 -1.39
C VAL A 88 5.87 3.89 -0.32
N ASP A 89 6.73 4.91 -0.48
CA ASP A 89 6.72 6.11 0.35
C ASP A 89 5.41 6.89 0.10
N PRO A 90 4.60 7.23 1.13
CA PRO A 90 3.42 8.06 0.96
C PRO A 90 3.70 9.41 0.28
N LYS A 91 4.90 9.98 0.45
CA LYS A 91 5.30 11.21 -0.24
C LYS A 91 5.43 11.02 -1.74
N ASP A 92 5.86 9.85 -2.19
CA ASP A 92 5.97 9.50 -3.60
C ASP A 92 4.56 9.35 -4.22
N VAL A 93 3.65 8.70 -3.50
CA VAL A 93 2.23 8.63 -3.89
C VAL A 93 1.63 10.03 -4.02
N GLU A 94 1.84 10.88 -3.02
CA GLU A 94 1.32 12.25 -3.02
C GLU A 94 1.92 13.10 -4.16
N ARG A 95 3.21 12.94 -4.43
CA ARG A 95 3.88 13.64 -5.54
C ARG A 95 3.28 13.24 -6.89
N ILE A 96 2.96 11.96 -7.10
CA ILE A 96 2.24 11.52 -8.30
C ILE A 96 0.83 12.10 -8.36
N LYS A 97 0.09 12.14 -7.24
CA LYS A 97 -1.25 12.76 -7.20
C LYS A 97 -1.20 14.23 -7.56
N VAL A 98 -0.27 14.99 -6.99
CA VAL A 98 -0.08 16.43 -7.29
C VAL A 98 0.26 16.61 -8.77
N TYR A 99 1.18 15.80 -9.30
CA TYR A 99 1.53 15.85 -10.71
C TYR A 99 0.32 15.56 -11.61
N LEU A 100 -0.47 14.53 -11.30
CA LEU A 100 -1.66 14.17 -12.07
C LEU A 100 -2.81 15.18 -11.92
N ALA A 101 -2.89 15.90 -10.80
CA ALA A 101 -3.83 17.00 -10.62
C ALA A 101 -3.49 18.18 -11.55
N GLU A 102 -2.20 18.43 -11.83
CA GLU A 102 -1.74 19.43 -12.79
C GLU A 102 -1.83 18.91 -14.24
N TYR A 103 -1.43 17.65 -14.47
CA TYR A 103 -1.37 16.98 -15.76
C TYR A 103 -2.38 15.83 -15.82
N TRP A 104 -3.64 16.21 -16.03
CA TRP A 104 -4.82 15.33 -16.01
C TRP A 104 -4.72 14.03 -16.81
N SER A 105 -3.97 14.05 -17.89
CA SER A 105 -3.76 12.90 -18.76
C SER A 105 -2.32 12.96 -19.28
N VAL A 106 -1.55 11.91 -19.05
CA VAL A 106 -0.12 11.89 -19.35
C VAL A 106 0.30 10.51 -19.84
N GLY A 107 1.18 10.48 -20.86
CA GLY A 107 1.79 9.24 -21.30
C GLY A 107 2.66 8.62 -20.20
N LEU A 108 2.57 7.31 -20.02
CA LEU A 108 3.26 6.55 -18.97
C LEU A 108 4.76 6.83 -18.96
N ILE A 109 5.40 6.84 -20.14
CA ILE A 109 6.84 7.10 -20.29
C ILE A 109 7.20 8.49 -19.73
N ARG A 110 6.40 9.51 -20.04
CA ARG A 110 6.64 10.88 -19.57
C ARG A 110 6.47 10.98 -18.05
N LEU A 111 5.40 10.40 -17.51
CA LEU A 111 5.20 10.36 -16.06
C LEU A 111 6.39 9.69 -15.36
N PHE A 112 6.89 8.58 -15.90
CA PHE A 112 8.04 7.90 -15.33
C PHE A 112 9.32 8.76 -15.34
N ASP A 113 9.63 9.42 -16.46
CA ASP A 113 10.78 10.32 -16.55
C ASP A 113 10.66 11.49 -15.57
N ASP A 114 9.50 12.16 -15.55
CA ASP A 114 9.26 13.32 -14.69
C ASP A 114 9.32 12.95 -13.19
N MET A 115 8.73 11.82 -12.78
CA MET A 115 8.76 11.36 -11.39
C MET A 115 10.16 10.91 -10.95
N THR A 116 10.90 10.23 -11.83
CA THR A 116 12.30 9.85 -11.56
C THR A 116 13.16 11.11 -11.35
N ARG A 117 13.00 12.13 -12.20
CA ARG A 117 13.69 13.43 -12.05
C ARG A 117 13.26 14.18 -10.79
N ALA A 118 12.01 13.99 -10.35
CA ALA A 118 11.50 14.55 -9.09
C ALA A 118 11.94 13.76 -7.84
N GLY A 119 12.75 12.71 -8.01
CA GLY A 119 13.33 11.92 -6.91
C GLY A 119 12.45 10.81 -6.37
N VAL A 120 11.36 10.46 -7.07
CA VAL A 120 10.51 9.31 -6.73
C VAL A 120 11.27 8.03 -7.07
N LYS A 121 11.54 7.17 -6.08
CA LYS A 121 12.40 5.99 -6.27
C LYS A 121 11.67 4.83 -6.93
N ASN A 122 10.44 4.55 -6.48
CA ASN A 122 9.62 3.43 -6.96
C ASN A 122 8.37 3.94 -7.67
N VAL A 123 8.56 4.64 -8.80
CA VAL A 123 7.45 5.27 -9.55
C VAL A 123 6.35 4.27 -9.88
N ASN A 124 6.70 3.05 -10.29
CA ASN A 124 5.73 2.02 -10.65
C ASN A 124 4.79 1.67 -9.50
N ASP A 125 5.34 1.40 -8.32
CA ASP A 125 4.54 0.98 -7.17
C ASP A 125 3.75 2.16 -6.57
N ALA A 126 4.34 3.36 -6.57
CA ALA A 126 3.62 4.57 -6.24
C ALA A 126 2.44 4.83 -7.20
N LEU A 127 2.63 4.64 -8.50
CA LEU A 127 1.55 4.77 -9.49
C LEU A 127 0.46 3.71 -9.31
N LYS A 128 0.83 2.44 -9.08
CA LYS A 128 -0.14 1.37 -8.77
C LYS A 128 -0.97 1.74 -7.55
N GLU A 129 -0.35 2.31 -6.53
CA GLU A 129 -1.05 2.75 -5.33
C GLU A 129 -2.02 3.91 -5.62
N VAL A 130 -1.63 4.90 -6.42
CA VAL A 130 -2.53 5.97 -6.87
C VAL A 130 -3.75 5.42 -7.63
N ILE A 131 -3.54 4.42 -8.49
CA ILE A 131 -4.62 3.75 -9.24
C ILE A 131 -5.51 2.93 -8.29
N ARG A 132 -4.93 2.17 -7.37
CA ARG A 132 -5.64 1.38 -6.36
C ARG A 132 -6.55 2.24 -5.49
N LEU A 133 -6.09 3.44 -5.13
CA LEU A 133 -6.84 4.44 -4.37
C LEU A 133 -7.95 5.13 -5.21
N GLY A 134 -8.06 4.83 -6.51
CA GLY A 134 -9.10 5.38 -7.39
C GLY A 134 -8.83 6.81 -7.86
N HIS A 135 -7.60 7.31 -7.71
CA HIS A 135 -7.22 8.66 -8.15
C HIS A 135 -6.72 8.71 -9.59
N ALA A 136 -6.45 7.55 -10.20
CA ALA A 136 -6.04 7.47 -11.60
C ALA A 136 -6.44 6.12 -12.23
N GLU A 137 -6.44 6.07 -13.57
CA GLU A 137 -6.49 4.84 -14.35
C GLU A 137 -5.35 4.78 -15.36
N LEU A 138 -4.91 3.57 -15.70
CA LEU A 138 -4.01 3.31 -16.82
C LEU A 138 -4.81 2.76 -17.99
N SER A 139 -4.84 3.50 -19.10
CA SER A 139 -5.45 3.04 -20.35
C SER A 139 -4.60 1.96 -21.05
N ARG A 140 -5.23 1.19 -21.94
CA ARG A 140 -4.55 0.14 -22.74
C ARG A 140 -3.43 0.68 -23.63
N ILE A 141 -3.45 1.96 -23.96
CA ILE A 141 -2.44 2.62 -24.81
C ILE A 141 -1.31 3.26 -24.00
N GLY A 142 -1.24 3.03 -22.68
CA GLY A 142 -0.15 3.55 -21.85
C GLY A 142 -0.30 5.02 -21.50
N VAL A 143 -1.53 5.52 -21.37
CA VAL A 143 -1.83 6.87 -20.85
C VAL A 143 -2.45 6.74 -19.46
N VAL A 144 -1.92 7.49 -18.50
CA VAL A 144 -2.45 7.62 -17.14
C VAL A 144 -3.41 8.80 -17.11
N ASN A 145 -4.67 8.56 -16.77
CA ASN A 145 -5.68 9.60 -16.59
C ASN A 145 -5.94 9.79 -15.10
N ALA A 146 -5.84 11.04 -14.64
CA ALA A 146 -6.27 11.43 -13.32
C ALA A 146 -7.80 11.41 -13.26
N PHE A 147 -8.34 10.96 -12.13
CA PHE A 147 -9.75 11.14 -11.81
C PHE A 147 -9.90 12.30 -10.82
N PRO A 148 -10.89 13.18 -11.00
CA PRO A 148 -11.48 13.83 -9.84
C PRO A 148 -12.40 12.80 -9.20
N LEU A 149 -12.84 13.04 -7.98
CA LEU A 149 -14.21 12.64 -7.66
C LEU A 149 -15.14 13.38 -8.66
N ARG A 150 -15.37 12.85 -9.87
CA ARG A 150 -16.61 13.16 -10.59
C ARG A 150 -17.67 12.48 -9.74
N SER A 151 -18.36 13.25 -8.91
CA SER A 151 -19.57 12.81 -8.22
C SER A 151 -20.44 12.00 -9.20
N PRO A 152 -21.06 10.88 -8.78
CA PRO A 152 -21.86 10.01 -9.65
C PRO A 152 -22.95 10.76 -10.44
N GLU A 153 -23.32 11.96 -10.00
CA GLU A 153 -24.40 12.78 -10.54
C GLU A 153 -24.22 13.25 -11.99
N ARG A 154 -23.00 13.23 -12.56
CA ARG A 154 -22.81 13.52 -14.00
C ARG A 154 -22.82 12.30 -14.91
N GLN A 155 -23.05 11.09 -14.39
CA GLN A 155 -23.22 9.90 -15.24
C GLN A 155 -24.65 9.73 -15.78
N ALA A 156 -25.62 10.54 -15.35
CA ALA A 156 -27.01 10.48 -15.82
C ALA A 156 -27.37 11.46 -16.95
N SER A 157 -26.50 12.41 -17.30
CA SER A 157 -26.85 13.50 -18.25
C SER A 157 -26.15 13.43 -19.62
N GLY A 158 -25.47 12.32 -19.94
CA GLY A 158 -24.74 12.16 -21.20
C GLY A 158 -25.30 11.10 -22.15
N ARG A 159 -26.51 10.59 -21.90
CA ARG A 159 -27.13 9.52 -22.71
C ARG A 159 -28.56 9.87 -23.14
N ALA A 160 -28.73 11.08 -23.64
CA ALA A 160 -29.86 11.47 -24.45
C ALA A 160 -29.36 12.63 -25.31
N ASP A 161 -28.86 12.31 -26.51
CA ASP A 161 -28.82 13.16 -27.71
C ASP A 161 -27.94 12.49 -28.77
N GLU A 162 -28.37 11.31 -29.21
CA GLU A 162 -27.98 10.79 -30.53
C GLU A 162 -29.14 10.00 -31.12
N LYS A 163 -30.20 10.73 -31.50
CA LYS A 163 -31.11 10.32 -32.57
C LYS A 163 -31.56 11.56 -33.32
N THR A 164 -30.72 11.97 -34.26
CA THR A 164 -31.16 12.83 -35.36
C THR A 164 -30.80 12.13 -36.66
N GLU A 165 -31.85 11.89 -37.44
CA GLU A 165 -31.87 11.75 -38.89
C GLU A 165 -31.25 10.50 -39.55
N LYS A 166 -32.15 9.62 -39.99
CA LYS A 166 -32.10 9.16 -41.39
C LYS A 166 -33.40 9.52 -42.08
N HIS A 167 -33.27 10.40 -43.07
CA HIS A 167 -34.22 10.60 -44.16
C HIS A 167 -34.38 9.31 -44.97
N GLN A 168 -35.62 8.87 -45.18
CA GLN A 168 -36.26 8.67 -46.50
C GLN A 168 -37.69 8.15 -46.30
#